data_AF-A0A6G0UDX1-F1
#
_entry.id   AF-A0A6G0UDX1-F1
#
_cell.length_a   1.000
_cell.length_b   1.000
_cell.length_c   1.000
_cell.angle_alpha   90.00
_cell.angle_beta   90.00
_cell.angle_gamma   90.00
#
_symmetry.space_group_name_H-M   'P 1'
#
loop_
_entity.id
_entity.type
_entity.pdbx_description
1 polymer ?
#
loop_
_entity_poly.entity_id
_entity_poly.type
_entity_poly.pdbx_seq_one_letter_code
_entity_poly.pdbx_strand_id
1 'polypeptide(L)' 'FEVWEDNNSSHYVKVLYWRDNESDLENITKFVVGCKGKDKCSFKMFKRRAQVFFPKEDVKKLCEEDRPFFT' A
#
# COMPACT_ATOMS: atom_id res chain seq x y z
N PHE A 1 4.82 3.97 0.19
CA PHE A 1 3.93 4.37 -0.92
C PHE A 1 3.61 5.84 -0.77
N GLU A 2 3.25 6.51 -1.84
CA GLU A 2 2.99 7.94 -1.85
C GLU A 2 1.63 8.24 -2.47
N VAL A 3 0.98 9.29 -1.97
CA VAL A 3 -0.26 9.83 -2.53
C VAL A 3 0.08 11.10 -3.29
N TRP A 4 -0.47 11.21 -4.50
CA TRP A 4 -0.23 12.29 -5.42
C TRP A 4 -1.57 12.86 -5.90
N GLU A 5 -1.58 14.14 -6.24
CA GLU A 5 -2.72 14.83 -6.85
C GLU A 5 -2.39 15.12 -8.32
N ASP A 6 -3.38 15.03 -9.21
CA ASP A 6 -3.25 15.51 -10.60
C ASP A 6 -3.91 16.87 -10.81
N ASN A 7 -3.76 17.42 -12.01
CA ASN A 7 -4.30 18.75 -12.36
C ASN A 7 -5.84 18.84 -12.26
N ASN A 8 -6.55 17.72 -12.11
CA ASN A 8 -8.00 17.65 -11.95
C ASN A 8 -8.41 17.38 -10.49
N SER A 9 -7.50 17.61 -9.53
CA SER A 9 -7.67 17.28 -8.11
C SER A 9 -7.99 15.81 -7.82
N SER A 10 -7.67 14.92 -8.76
CA SER A 10 -7.86 13.50 -8.57
C SER A 10 -6.64 12.91 -7.88
N HIS A 11 -6.90 12.17 -6.80
CA HIS A 11 -5.85 11.54 -6.00
C HIS A 11 -5.51 10.15 -6.54
N TYR A 12 -4.22 9.87 -6.63
CA TYR A 12 -3.68 8.58 -7.04
C TYR A 12 -2.52 8.15 -6.13
N VAL A 13 -2.29 6.85 -6.09
CA VAL A 13 -1.23 6.22 -5.31
C VAL A 13 -0.14 5.72 -6.25
N LYS A 14 1.10 5.99 -5.87
CA LYS A 14 2.29 5.32 -6.43
C LYS A 14 2.90 4.43 -5.36
N VAL A 15 3.15 3.17 -5.71
CA VAL A 15 3.92 2.25 -4.88
C VAL A 15 5.35 2.27 -5.41
N LEU A 16 6.24 2.82 -4.59
CA LEU A 16 7.65 2.94 -4.88
C LEU A 16 8.41 1.92 -4.03
N TYR A 17 9.41 1.29 -4.63
CA TYR A 17 10.21 0.27 -3.99
C TYR A 17 11.69 0.51 -4.27
N TRP A 18 12.48 0.51 -3.21
CA TRP A 18 13.93 0.56 -3.31
C TRP A 18 14.45 -0.84 -3.03
N ARG A 19 15.10 -1.45 -4.02
CA ARG A 19 15.56 -2.84 -3.95
C ARG A 19 16.73 -3.01 -2.99
N ASP A 20 17.70 -2.11 -3.08
CA ASP A 20 18.94 -2.06 -2.31
C ASP A 20 19.47 -0.61 -2.35
N ASN A 21 20.51 -0.30 -1.59
CA ASN A 21 21.01 1.08 -1.45
C ASN A 21 21.70 1.63 -2.71
N GLU A 22 21.90 0.82 -3.76
CA GLU A 22 22.59 1.20 -5.00
C GLU A 22 21.62 1.40 -6.17
N SER A 23 20.44 0.80 -6.10
CA SER A 23 19.40 0.89 -7.13
C SER A 23 18.71 2.26 -7.13
N ASP A 24 18.05 2.59 -8.23
CA ASP A 24 17.09 3.71 -8.24
C ASP A 24 15.78 3.33 -7.54
N LEU A 25 15.01 4.34 -7.12
CA LEU A 25 13.68 4.14 -6.59
C LEU A 25 12.70 3.71 -7.70
N GLU A 26 12.31 2.43 -7.71
CA GLU A 26 11.47 1.84 -8.76
C GLU A 26 9.98 2.09 -8.51
N ASN A 27 9.23 2.47 -9.56
CA ASN A 27 7.77 2.49 -9.50
C ASN A 27 7.18 1.10 -9.82
N ILE A 28 6.71 0.42 -8.78
CA ILE A 28 6.15 -0.93 -8.85
C ILE A 28 4.61 -0.95 -8.88
N THR A 29 3.96 0.20 -9.07
CA THR A 29 2.48 0.33 -9.05
C THR A 29 1.78 -0.62 -10.01
N LYS A 30 2.41 -0.93 -11.15
CA LYS A 30 1.90 -1.87 -12.15
C LYS A 30 1.60 -3.26 -11.61
N PHE A 31 2.30 -3.68 -10.55
CA PHE A 31 2.11 -4.99 -9.91
C PHE A 31 0.98 -5.00 -8.87
N VAL A 32 0.43 -3.84 -8.52
CA VAL A 32 -0.72 -3.77 -7.61
C VAL A 32 -1.96 -4.26 -8.34
N VAL A 33 -2.51 -5.39 -7.89
CA VAL A 33 -3.66 -6.02 -8.52
C VAL A 33 -4.87 -5.08 -8.53
N GLY A 34 -5.36 -4.78 -9.74
CA GLY A 34 -6.47 -3.83 -9.98
C GLY A 34 -6.02 -2.49 -10.55
N CYS A 35 -4.72 -2.18 -10.53
CA CYS A 35 -4.15 -0.93 -11.08
C CYS A 35 -3.73 -1.06 -12.57
N LYS A 36 -4.05 -2.19 -13.22
CA LYS A 36 -3.98 -2.47 -14.67
C LYS A 36 -2.69 -2.00 -15.36
N GLY A 37 -1.52 -2.35 -14.82
CA GLY A 37 -0.24 -2.08 -15.49
C GLY A 37 0.12 -0.59 -15.60
N LYS A 38 -0.56 0.28 -14.87
CA LYS A 38 -0.30 1.73 -14.89
C LYS A 38 0.74 2.12 -13.83
N ASP A 39 1.45 3.21 -14.10
CA ASP A 39 2.40 3.83 -13.17
C ASP A 39 1.72 4.59 -12.02
N LYS A 40 0.38 4.66 -12.03
CA LYS A 40 -0.43 5.23 -10.96
C LYS A 40 -1.72 4.44 -10.76
N CYS A 41 -2.15 4.32 -9.52
CA CYS A 41 -3.41 3.68 -9.16
C CYS A 41 -4.41 4.69 -8.61
N SER A 42 -5.68 4.63 -8.99
CA SER A 42 -6.67 5.53 -8.39
C SER A 42 -6.80 5.26 -6.89
N PHE A 43 -6.87 6.32 -6.08
CA PHE A 43 -6.97 6.20 -4.63
C PHE A 43 -8.18 5.35 -4.21
N LYS A 44 -9.32 5.51 -4.91
CA LYS A 44 -10.54 4.70 -4.71
C LYS A 44 -10.29 3.20 -4.92
N MET A 45 -9.55 2.82 -5.97
CA MET A 45 -9.22 1.42 -6.24
C MET A 45 -8.29 0.86 -5.16
N PHE A 46 -7.23 1.61 -4.83
CA PHE A 46 -6.25 1.22 -3.82
C PHE A 46 -6.94 0.96 -2.47
N LYS A 47 -7.78 1.90 -2.00
CA LYS A 47 -8.55 1.76 -0.76
C LYS A 47 -9.43 0.52 -0.76
N ARG A 48 -10.16 0.27 -1.85
CA ARG A 48 -11.05 -0.90 -1.97
C ARG A 48 -10.29 -2.22 -1.88
N ARG A 49 -9.07 -2.30 -2.44
CA ARG A 49 -8.24 -3.53 -2.36
C ARG A 49 -7.64 -3.72 -0.97
N ALA A 50 -7.22 -2.64 -0.32
CA ALA A 50 -6.69 -2.68 1.03
C ALA A 50 -7.71 -3.16 2.08
N GLN A 51 -9.01 -2.94 1.86
CA GLN A 51 -10.07 -3.34 2.79
C GLN A 51 -10.07 -4.83 3.16
N VAL A 52 -9.64 -5.73 2.26
CA VAL A 52 -9.60 -7.17 2.54
C VAL A 52 -8.50 -7.52 3.56
N PHE A 53 -7.45 -6.70 3.63
CA PHE A 53 -6.33 -6.85 4.55
C PHE A 53 -6.49 -5.98 5.80
N PHE A 54 -7.53 -5.15 5.84
CA PHE A 54 -7.80 -4.34 7.01
C PHE A 54 -8.41 -5.26 8.09
N PRO A 55 -7.78 -5.36 9.28
CA PRO A 55 -8.29 -6.20 10.35
C PRO A 55 -9.72 -5.76 10.71
N LYS A 56 -10.63 -6.74 10.82
CA LYS A 56 -12.03 -6.49 11.20
C LYS A 56 -12.16 -6.35 12.72
N GLU A 57 -11.28 -7.05 13.42
CA GLU A 57 -11.12 -7.04 14.86
C GLU A 57 -10.28 -5.83 15.31
N ASP A 58 -10.30 -5.56 16.62
CA ASP A 58 -9.48 -4.51 17.21
C ASP A 58 -7.99 -4.82 17.04
N VAL A 59 -7.30 -3.97 16.27
CA VAL A 59 -5.86 -4.06 16.00
C VAL A 59 -5.06 -4.19 17.29
N LYS A 60 -5.47 -3.51 18.36
CA LYS A 60 -4.76 -3.56 19.64
C LYS A 60 -4.77 -4.96 20.23
N LYS A 61 -5.90 -5.66 20.14
CA LYS A 61 -6.03 -7.05 20.61
C LYS A 61 -5.17 -7.99 19.78
N LEU A 62 -5.22 -7.86 18.46
CA LEU A 62 -4.41 -8.68 17.54
C LEU A 62 -2.90 -8.51 17.81
N CYS A 63 -2.44 -7.30 18.13
CA CYS A 63 -1.03 -7.05 18.44
C CYS A 63 -0.59 -7.51 19.85
N GLU A 64 -1.53 -7.75 20.76
CA GLU A 64 -1.23 -8.25 22.12
C GLU A 64 -1.13 -9.78 22.14
N GLU A 65 -1.91 -10.49 21.31
CA GLU A 65 -1.92 -11.96 21.19
C GLU A 65 -0.66 -12.53 20.51
N ASP A 66 0.00 -11.75 19.65
CA ASP A 66 1.21 -12.14 18.91
C ASP A 66 2.52 -11.93 19.70
N ARG A 67 2.46 -11.59 20.99
CA ARG A 67 3.68 -11.54 21.82
C ARG A 67 4.13 -12.98 22.11
N PRO A 68 5.31 -13.42 21.62
CA PRO A 68 5.85 -14.69 22.04
C PRO A 68 6.02 -14.64 23.56
N PHE A 69 5.56 -15.69 24.24
CA PHE A 69 5.82 -15.91 25.65
C PHE A 69 7.33 -16.02 25.88
N PHE A 70 8.01 -14.90 25.99
CA PHE A 70 9.34 -14.82 26.58
C PHE A 70 9.14 -14.70 28.09
N THR A 71 8.93 -15.84 28.75
CA THR A 71 9.15 -16.04 30.18
C THR A 71 10.31 -16.99 30.37
#